data_AF-A0A0G4LUE9-F1
#
_entry.id   AF-A0A0G4LUE9-F1
#
_cell.length_a   1.000
_cell.length_b   1.000
_cell.length_c   1.000
_cell.angle_alpha   90.00
_cell.angle_beta   90.00
_cell.angle_gamma   90.00
#
_symmetry.space_group_name_H-M   'P 1'
#
loop_
_entity.id
_entity.type
_entity.pdbx_description
1 polymer ?
#
loop_
_entity_poly.entity_id
_entity_poly.type
_entity_poly.pdbx_seq_one_letter_code
_entity_poly.pdbx_strand_id
1 'polypeptide(L)'
;DYIIKSLDGRLERLMTFEKQYGGRSGDFFNCFAVQGGLRAKRSDAKPADCFNLPTGKPFDDYAYWFELKDEAGWHKALAEEGILTEWVQAGYKEHANNNGCTGQDMCIAKNIYYHDIPMPKANKDIEVPDPKEIIRIARENMANITDAFDDIYTAIGFEDWSGGYDNAVEVLSVPVFMLEDAVASMNTVKEIGKDWKEEQEKNLILQ
;
A
#
# COMPACT_ATOMS: atom_id res chain seq x y z
N ASP A 1 -15.07 3.70 -6.91
CA ASP A 1 -15.30 2.90 -5.69
C ASP A 1 -14.46 1.63 -5.58
N TYR A 2 -14.35 0.78 -6.62
CA TYR A 2 -13.54 -0.45 -6.56
C TYR A 2 -12.05 -0.21 -6.22
N ILE A 3 -11.44 0.84 -6.79
CA ILE A 3 -10.04 1.21 -6.51
C ILE A 3 -9.82 1.48 -5.02
N ILE A 4 -10.67 2.30 -4.40
CA ILE A 4 -10.61 2.56 -2.96
C ILE A 4 -10.77 1.27 -2.17
N LYS A 5 -11.78 0.44 -2.48
CA LYS A 5 -12.00 -0.84 -1.75
C LYS A 5 -10.79 -1.78 -1.83
N SER A 6 -10.14 -1.85 -2.99
CA SER A 6 -8.92 -2.61 -3.19
C SER A 6 -7.74 -2.03 -2.41
N LEU A 7 -7.59 -0.69 -2.38
CA LEU A 7 -6.54 -0.01 -1.61
C LEU A 7 -6.75 -0.15 -0.11
N ASP A 8 -7.97 0.04 0.38
CA ASP A 8 -8.37 -0.13 1.78
C ASP A 8 -7.99 -1.53 2.28
N GLY A 9 -8.36 -2.58 1.55
CA GLY A 9 -8.04 -3.95 1.98
C GLY A 9 -6.54 -4.24 2.06
N ARG A 10 -5.72 -3.61 1.22
CA ARG A 10 -4.25 -3.76 1.26
C ARG A 10 -3.62 -2.90 2.38
N LEU A 11 -4.08 -1.67 2.55
CA LEU A 11 -3.67 -0.79 3.65
C LEU A 11 -4.07 -1.37 5.00
N GLU A 12 -5.25 -1.96 5.13
CA GLU A 12 -5.70 -2.61 6.36
C GLU A 12 -4.79 -3.78 6.74
N ARG A 13 -4.22 -4.52 5.78
CA ARG A 13 -3.21 -5.55 6.09
C ARG A 13 -1.94 -4.94 6.69
N LEU A 14 -1.40 -3.90 6.06
CA LEU A 14 -0.22 -3.20 6.59
C LEU A 14 -0.48 -2.59 7.96
N MET A 15 -1.68 -2.03 8.15
CA MET A 15 -2.12 -1.38 9.37
C MET A 15 -2.75 -2.34 10.39
N THR A 16 -2.78 -3.65 10.13
CA THR A 16 -3.36 -4.62 11.08
C THR A 16 -2.62 -4.49 12.40
N PHE A 17 -3.36 -4.25 13.47
CA PHE A 17 -2.80 -3.95 14.79
C PHE A 17 -2.44 -5.21 15.57
N GLU A 18 -2.35 -6.37 14.93
CA GLU A 18 -2.02 -7.62 15.57
C GLU A 18 -0.94 -8.33 14.76
N LYS A 19 0.23 -8.51 15.37
CA LYS A 19 1.39 -9.11 14.71
C LYS A 19 1.13 -10.54 14.21
N GLN A 20 0.25 -11.27 14.90
CA GLN A 20 -0.16 -12.63 14.54
C GLN A 20 -0.95 -12.72 13.22
N TYR A 21 -1.52 -11.62 12.75
CA TYR A 21 -2.24 -11.53 11.48
C TYR A 21 -1.42 -10.84 10.38
N GLY A 22 -0.10 -10.72 10.56
CA GLY A 22 0.80 -10.09 9.59
C GLY A 22 0.81 -8.57 9.65
N GLY A 23 0.30 -7.97 10.73
CA GLY A 23 0.37 -6.53 10.96
C GLY A 23 1.79 -6.00 10.97
N ARG A 24 2.01 -4.87 10.30
CA ARG A 24 3.32 -4.17 10.22
C ARG A 24 3.25 -2.74 10.73
N SER A 25 2.12 -2.32 11.30
CA SER A 25 1.89 -0.94 11.76
C SER A 25 2.98 -0.45 12.73
N GLY A 26 3.39 -1.28 13.69
CA GLY A 26 4.44 -0.94 14.64
C GLY A 26 5.85 -0.90 14.06
N ASP A 27 6.08 -1.35 12.83
CA ASP A 27 7.38 -1.19 12.16
C ASP A 27 7.56 0.27 11.70
N PHE A 28 6.47 0.90 11.25
CA PHE A 28 6.51 2.20 10.57
C PHE A 28 5.96 3.37 11.38
N PHE A 29 5.15 3.10 12.42
CA PHE A 29 4.47 4.13 13.20
C PHE A 29 4.84 4.08 14.68
N ASN A 30 4.77 5.25 15.31
CA ASN A 30 4.59 5.41 16.75
C ASN A 30 3.10 5.59 17.02
N CYS A 31 2.55 4.82 17.96
CA CYS A 31 1.14 4.90 18.32
C CYS A 31 0.97 5.57 19.66
N PHE A 32 -0.11 6.33 19.80
CA PHE A 32 -0.49 6.99 21.03
C PHE A 32 -1.95 6.72 21.32
N ALA A 33 -2.29 6.53 22.59
CA ALA A 33 -3.64 6.22 23.01
C ALA A 33 -4.05 7.05 24.22
N VAL A 34 -5.33 7.39 24.27
CA VAL A 34 -5.98 7.94 25.46
C VAL A 34 -7.39 7.37 25.57
N GLN A 35 -7.81 7.08 26.80
CA GLN A 35 -9.21 6.79 27.08
C GLN A 35 -9.99 8.10 26.96
N GLY A 36 -10.94 8.14 26.03
CA GLY A 36 -11.72 9.32 25.70
C GLY A 36 -12.34 9.20 24.31
N GLY A 37 -13.48 9.87 24.12
CA GLY A 37 -14.18 9.89 22.85
C GLY A 37 -13.66 10.96 21.88
N LEU A 38 -14.52 11.38 20.95
CA LEU A 38 -14.23 12.34 19.87
C LEU A 38 -13.48 13.62 20.28
N ARG A 39 -13.62 14.08 21.53
CA ARG A 39 -12.99 15.31 22.05
C ARG A 39 -11.62 15.09 22.69
N ALA A 40 -11.13 13.85 22.71
CA ALA A 40 -9.79 13.53 23.19
C ALA A 40 -8.73 14.30 22.41
N LYS A 41 -7.66 14.71 23.10
CA LYS A 41 -6.57 15.46 22.50
C LYS A 41 -5.30 14.63 22.44
N ARG A 42 -4.55 14.82 21.36
CA ARG A 42 -3.21 14.22 21.19
C ARG A 42 -2.28 14.52 22.37
N SER A 43 -2.38 15.70 22.99
CA SER A 43 -1.57 16.11 24.15
C SER A 43 -1.76 15.25 25.38
N ASP A 44 -2.94 14.64 25.51
CA ASP A 44 -3.32 13.83 26.67
C ASP A 44 -3.00 12.34 26.44
N ALA A 45 -2.64 11.99 25.20
CA ALA A 45 -2.34 10.62 24.78
C ALA A 45 -0.93 10.19 25.16
N LYS A 46 -0.83 8.93 25.62
CA LYS A 46 0.43 8.30 26.00
C LYS A 46 0.90 7.35 24.91
N PRO A 47 2.22 7.12 24.77
CA PRO A 47 2.74 6.10 23.88
C PRO A 47 2.05 4.74 24.14
N ALA A 48 1.69 4.07 23.07
CA ALA A 48 1.03 2.76 23.07
C ALA A 48 1.72 1.82 22.08
N ASP A 49 1.60 0.51 22.30
CA ASP A 49 2.05 -0.48 21.34
C ASP A 49 1.09 -0.51 20.15
N CYS A 50 1.62 -0.28 18.95
CA CYS A 50 0.85 -0.35 17.70
C CYS A 50 0.31 -1.75 17.41
N PHE A 51 0.94 -2.80 17.95
CA PHE A 51 0.49 -4.18 17.81
C PHE A 51 -0.45 -4.65 18.94
N ASN A 52 -0.77 -3.77 19.88
CA ASN A 52 -1.67 -4.07 20.98
C ASN A 52 -2.25 -2.78 21.56
N LEU A 53 -3.05 -2.07 20.75
CA LEU A 53 -3.67 -0.82 21.17
C LEU A 53 -4.61 -1.07 22.37
N PRO A 54 -4.57 -0.23 23.42
CA PRO A 54 -5.35 -0.44 24.62
C PRO A 54 -6.84 -0.26 24.34
N THR A 55 -7.62 -1.31 24.57
CA THR A 55 -9.05 -1.32 24.29
C THR A 55 -9.92 -0.99 25.51
N GLY A 56 -9.35 -0.88 26.71
CA GLY A 56 -10.07 -0.57 27.94
C GLY A 56 -11.18 -1.57 28.31
N LYS A 57 -12.11 -1.14 29.16
CA LYS A 57 -13.31 -1.88 29.55
C LYS A 57 -14.43 -1.70 28.53
N PRO A 58 -15.49 -2.52 28.59
CA PRO A 58 -16.77 -2.17 27.96
C PRO A 58 -17.16 -0.72 28.31
N PHE A 59 -17.70 0.04 27.34
CA PHE A 59 -18.05 1.47 27.43
C PHE A 59 -16.88 2.48 27.43
N ASP A 60 -15.62 2.04 27.48
CA ASP A 60 -14.51 2.97 27.38
C ASP A 60 -14.25 3.33 25.90
N ASP A 61 -14.60 4.56 25.54
CA ASP A 61 -14.17 5.13 24.27
C ASP A 61 -12.65 5.34 24.28
N TYR A 62 -12.02 5.16 23.12
CA TYR A 62 -10.60 5.40 22.94
C TYR A 62 -10.31 6.21 21.68
N ALA A 63 -9.32 7.09 21.80
CA ALA A 63 -8.74 7.79 20.67
C ALA A 63 -7.27 7.40 20.51
N TYR A 64 -6.88 7.14 19.26
CA TYR A 64 -5.55 6.74 18.86
C TYR A 64 -4.97 7.70 17.83
N TRP A 65 -3.66 7.94 17.90
CA TRP A 65 -2.91 8.71 16.89
C TRP A 65 -1.74 7.88 16.36
N PHE A 66 -1.50 8.00 15.06
CA PHE A 66 -0.40 7.33 14.37
C PHE A 66 0.58 8.38 13.85
N GLU A 67 1.82 8.31 14.30
CA GLU A 67 2.89 9.19 13.85
C GLU A 67 3.90 8.37 13.07
N LEU A 68 4.12 8.71 11.80
CA LEU A 68 5.08 8.03 10.96
C LEU A 68 6.49 8.22 11.53
N LYS A 69 7.21 7.12 11.76
CA LYS A 69 8.58 7.13 12.30
C LYS A 69 9.62 6.63 11.30
N ASP A 70 9.23 5.75 10.39
CA ASP A 70 10.08 5.23 9.32
C ASP A 70 9.39 5.41 7.97
N GLU A 71 9.58 6.60 7.39
CA GLU A 71 8.98 6.99 6.11
C GLU A 71 9.51 6.14 4.95
N ALA A 72 10.83 5.87 4.92
CA ALA A 72 11.43 5.08 3.85
C ALA A 72 10.95 3.62 3.89
N GLY A 73 10.89 3.02 5.07
CA GLY A 73 10.33 1.68 5.26
C GLY A 73 8.85 1.62 4.88
N TRP A 74 8.07 2.64 5.24
CA TRP A 74 6.66 2.73 4.89
C TRP A 74 6.44 2.79 3.38
N HIS A 75 7.16 3.67 2.67
CA HIS A 75 7.06 3.79 1.22
C HIS A 75 7.44 2.50 0.51
N LYS A 76 8.46 1.80 1.02
CA LYS A 76 8.83 0.48 0.50
C LYS A 76 7.72 -0.55 0.70
N ALA A 77 7.11 -0.61 1.88
CA ALA A 77 6.02 -1.53 2.18
C ALA A 77 4.76 -1.24 1.33
N LEU A 78 4.45 0.03 1.07
CA LEU A 78 3.40 0.43 0.14
C LEU A 78 3.70 -0.08 -1.27
N ALA A 79 4.92 0.11 -1.75
CA ALA A 79 5.33 -0.35 -3.08
C ALA A 79 5.27 -1.89 -3.21
N GLU A 80 5.65 -2.64 -2.17
CA GLU A 80 5.53 -4.11 -2.09
C GLU A 80 4.06 -4.56 -2.24
N GLU A 81 3.10 -3.80 -1.71
CA GLU A 81 1.67 -4.04 -1.88
C GLU A 81 1.09 -3.45 -3.18
N GLY A 82 1.92 -2.84 -4.04
CA GLY A 82 1.50 -2.18 -5.28
C GLY A 82 0.65 -0.94 -5.04
N ILE A 83 0.96 -0.17 -3.99
CA ILE A 83 0.30 1.07 -3.62
C ILE A 83 1.27 2.23 -3.83
N LEU A 84 0.85 3.23 -4.60
CA LEU A 84 1.61 4.45 -4.76
C LEU A 84 1.48 5.33 -3.51
N THR A 85 2.58 5.90 -3.05
CA THR A 85 2.62 6.69 -1.80
C THR A 85 1.66 7.88 -1.87
N GLU A 86 1.58 8.51 -3.04
CA GLU A 86 0.69 9.63 -3.32
C GLU A 86 -0.80 9.28 -3.31
N TRP A 87 -1.16 7.99 -3.36
CA TRP A 87 -2.55 7.54 -3.22
C TRP A 87 -3.00 7.43 -1.76
N VAL A 88 -2.08 7.56 -0.81
CA VAL A 88 -2.34 7.46 0.62
C VAL A 88 -2.27 8.84 1.26
N GLN A 89 -3.09 9.05 2.29
CA GLN A 89 -3.07 10.25 3.12
C GLN A 89 -3.30 9.90 4.59
N ALA A 90 -2.84 10.77 5.49
CA ALA A 90 -3.24 10.71 6.89
C ALA A 90 -4.72 11.09 7.00
N GLY A 91 -5.52 10.21 7.60
CA GLY A 91 -6.96 10.31 7.65
C GLY A 91 -7.51 10.23 9.07
N TYR A 92 -8.85 10.24 9.13
CA TYR A 92 -9.60 10.05 10.35
C TYR A 92 -10.66 8.97 10.13
N LYS A 93 -10.72 8.00 11.03
CA LYS A 93 -11.69 6.89 10.99
C LYS A 93 -12.35 6.75 12.36
N GLU A 94 -13.68 6.71 12.35
CA GLU A 94 -14.46 6.35 13.53
C GLU A 94 -15.00 4.93 13.35
N HIS A 95 -14.84 4.11 14.39
CA HIS A 95 -15.41 2.78 14.47
C HIS A 95 -16.31 2.69 15.70
N ALA A 96 -17.62 2.79 15.46
CA ALA A 96 -18.63 2.52 16.47
C ALA A 96 -18.86 1.01 16.55
N ASN A 97 -18.42 0.38 17.65
CA ASN A 97 -18.73 -1.00 17.93
C ASN A 97 -20.05 -1.05 18.72
N ASN A 98 -21.14 -1.39 18.02
CA ASN A 98 -22.48 -1.57 18.57
C ASN A 98 -22.83 -3.05 18.79
N ASN A 99 -21.86 -3.95 18.86
CA ASN A 99 -22.08 -5.42 18.85
C ASN A 99 -22.79 -5.99 20.11
N GLY A 100 -23.36 -5.15 20.99
CA GLY A 100 -24.07 -5.59 22.18
C GLY A 100 -25.60 -5.54 22.11
N CYS A 101 -26.22 -5.03 21.04
CA CYS A 101 -27.67 -4.83 21.03
C CYS A 101 -28.43 -6.09 20.55
N THR A 102 -28.59 -7.08 21.43
CA THR A 102 -29.56 -8.17 21.24
C THR A 102 -30.76 -7.97 22.17
N GLY A 103 -31.78 -7.26 21.69
CA GLY A 103 -33.19 -7.38 22.10
C GLY A 103 -33.64 -7.04 23.54
N GLN A 104 -32.81 -7.21 24.58
CA GLN A 104 -33.23 -7.03 25.99
C GLN A 104 -32.11 -6.58 26.96
N ASP A 105 -30.85 -6.47 26.52
CA ASP A 105 -29.71 -6.04 27.36
C ASP A 105 -29.28 -4.58 27.10
N MET A 106 -28.63 -3.95 28.08
CA MET A 106 -27.99 -2.63 27.90
C MET A 106 -27.00 -2.67 26.74
N CYS A 107 -27.22 -1.85 25.72
CA CYS A 107 -26.32 -1.71 24.59
C CYS A 107 -24.94 -1.24 25.06
N ILE A 108 -23.93 -2.11 24.92
CA ILE A 108 -22.53 -1.72 25.06
C ILE A 108 -22.13 -1.01 23.77
N ALA A 109 -22.19 0.33 23.79
CA ALA A 109 -21.60 1.15 22.75
C ALA A 109 -20.15 1.47 23.14
N LYS A 110 -19.22 1.13 22.26
CA LYS A 110 -17.82 1.55 22.38
C LYS A 110 -17.42 2.22 21.08
N ASN A 111 -17.00 3.48 21.16
CA ASN A 111 -16.50 4.21 20.01
C ASN A 111 -14.98 4.26 20.03
N ILE A 112 -14.40 3.98 18.87
CA ILE A 112 -12.97 4.06 18.66
C ILE A 112 -12.69 5.12 17.60
N TYR A 113 -11.75 6.00 17.91
CA TYR A 113 -11.36 7.13 17.08
C TYR A 113 -9.91 6.95 16.64
N TYR A 114 -9.67 6.86 15.33
CA TYR A 114 -8.33 6.77 14.76
C TYR A 114 -8.00 8.11 14.08
N HIS A 115 -6.93 8.76 14.52
CA HIS A 115 -6.41 10.01 13.97
C HIS A 115 -5.08 9.77 13.27
N ASP A 116 -4.88 10.46 12.16
CA ASP A 116 -3.67 10.39 11.34
C ASP A 116 -3.35 8.97 10.83
N ILE A 117 -4.37 8.11 10.75
CA ILE A 117 -4.25 6.75 10.24
C ILE A 117 -4.09 6.80 8.70
N PRO A 118 -3.17 6.02 8.10
CA PRO A 118 -3.06 5.95 6.65
C PRO A 118 -4.35 5.43 6.01
N MET A 119 -4.88 6.18 5.05
CA MET A 119 -6.09 5.87 4.30
C MET A 119 -5.91 6.23 2.83
N PRO A 120 -6.64 5.59 1.89
CA PRO A 120 -6.67 6.04 0.52
C PRO A 120 -7.19 7.47 0.43
N LYS A 121 -6.66 8.24 -0.52
CA LYS A 121 -7.30 9.48 -0.96
C LYS A 121 -8.67 9.19 -1.56
N ALA A 122 -9.51 10.22 -1.63
CA ALA A 122 -10.78 10.10 -2.32
C ALA A 122 -10.55 9.75 -3.80
N ASN A 123 -11.48 9.02 -4.41
CA ASN A 123 -11.31 8.45 -5.75
C ASN A 123 -11.03 9.51 -6.83
N LYS A 124 -11.56 10.72 -6.63
CA LYS A 124 -11.36 11.88 -7.53
C LYS A 124 -9.94 12.46 -7.44
N ASP A 125 -9.22 12.17 -6.36
CA ASP A 125 -7.87 12.67 -6.06
C ASP A 125 -6.82 11.56 -6.29
N ILE A 126 -7.23 10.40 -6.80
CA ILE A 126 -6.36 9.31 -7.23
C ILE A 126 -6.26 9.37 -8.76
N GLU A 127 -5.09 9.80 -9.24
CA GLU A 127 -4.75 9.72 -10.65
C GLU A 127 -4.12 8.35 -10.93
N VAL A 128 -4.81 7.55 -11.73
CA VAL A 128 -4.27 6.28 -12.22
C VAL A 128 -3.46 6.58 -13.47
N PRO A 129 -2.15 6.27 -13.50
CA PRO A 129 -1.33 6.51 -14.69
C PRO A 129 -1.89 5.81 -15.92
N ASP A 130 -1.87 6.48 -17.07
CA ASP A 130 -2.27 5.87 -18.35
C ASP A 130 -1.26 4.76 -18.72
N PRO A 131 -1.68 3.49 -18.81
CA PRO A 131 -0.78 2.39 -19.18
C PRO A 131 -0.04 2.62 -20.51
N LYS A 132 -0.65 3.34 -21.47
CA LYS A 132 0.00 3.63 -22.75
C LYS A 132 1.18 4.57 -22.60
N GLU A 133 1.06 5.54 -21.71
CA GLU A 133 2.12 6.49 -21.42
C GLU A 133 3.28 5.80 -20.70
N ILE A 134 2.96 4.93 -19.75
CA ILE A 134 3.97 4.09 -19.07
C ILE A 134 4.73 3.22 -20.09
N ILE A 135 4.02 2.58 -21.03
CA ILE A 135 4.65 1.78 -22.10
C ILE A 135 5.51 2.65 -23.03
N ARG A 136 5.07 3.87 -23.34
CA ARG A 136 5.84 4.81 -24.17
C ARG A 136 7.16 5.18 -23.50
N ILE A 137 7.11 5.60 -22.24
CA ILE A 137 8.31 5.94 -21.44
C ILE A 137 9.22 4.72 -21.28
N ALA A 138 8.65 3.54 -21.01
CA ALA A 138 9.42 2.31 -20.93
C ALA A 138 10.16 2.01 -22.25
N ARG A 139 9.51 2.20 -23.40
CA ARG A 139 10.13 2.01 -24.72
C ARG A 139 11.28 2.97 -24.97
N GLU A 140 11.13 4.24 -24.59
CA GLU A 140 12.22 5.23 -24.71
C GLU A 140 13.43 4.83 -23.86
N ASN A 141 13.19 4.35 -22.64
CA ASN A 141 14.27 3.87 -21.78
C ASN A 141 14.88 2.53 -22.23
N MET A 142 14.12 1.66 -22.92
CA MET A 142 14.66 0.43 -23.50
C MET A 142 15.72 0.70 -24.58
N ALA A 143 15.61 1.80 -25.32
CA ALA A 143 16.66 2.19 -26.28
C ALA A 143 17.99 2.44 -25.57
N ASN A 144 17.97 3.13 -24.42
CA ASN A 144 19.16 3.35 -23.60
C ASN A 144 19.76 2.03 -23.06
N ILE A 145 18.92 1.02 -22.79
CA ILE A 145 19.41 -0.30 -22.39
C ILE A 145 20.16 -0.94 -23.56
N THR A 146 19.60 -0.91 -24.78
CA THR A 146 20.28 -1.43 -25.97
C THR A 146 21.61 -0.72 -26.23
N ASP A 147 21.66 0.60 -26.10
CA ASP A 147 22.91 1.36 -26.24
C ASP A 147 23.95 0.93 -25.19
N ALA A 148 23.53 0.71 -23.93
CA ALA A 148 24.43 0.21 -22.88
C ALA A 148 24.94 -1.22 -23.15
N PHE A 149 24.11 -2.08 -23.76
CA PHE A 149 24.54 -3.40 -24.23
C PHE A 149 25.63 -3.27 -25.31
N ASP A 150 25.43 -2.39 -26.29
CA ASP A 150 26.38 -2.15 -27.38
C ASP A 150 27.69 -1.54 -26.86
N ASP A 151 27.63 -0.63 -25.88
CA ASP A 151 28.80 -0.04 -25.24
C ASP A 151 29.63 -1.10 -24.50
N ILE A 152 29.00 -1.97 -23.70
CA ILE A 152 29.68 -3.06 -23.00
C ILE A 152 30.27 -4.06 -23.99
N TYR A 153 29.53 -4.44 -25.03
CA TYR A 153 30.02 -5.33 -26.08
C TYR A 153 31.23 -4.73 -26.81
N THR A 154 31.18 -3.44 -27.11
CA THR A 154 32.27 -2.70 -27.77
C THR A 154 33.49 -2.58 -26.86
N ALA A 155 33.31 -2.27 -25.57
CA ALA A 155 34.38 -2.22 -24.58
C ALA A 155 35.06 -3.59 -24.40
N ILE A 156 34.28 -4.68 -24.41
CA ILE A 156 34.81 -6.05 -24.43
C ILE A 156 35.63 -6.29 -25.71
N GLY A 157 35.11 -5.92 -26.87
CA GLY A 157 35.78 -6.11 -28.17
C GLY A 157 37.08 -5.32 -28.31
N PHE A 158 37.20 -4.18 -27.63
CA PHE A 158 38.42 -3.35 -27.61
C PHE A 158 39.33 -3.60 -26.40
N GLU A 159 39.05 -4.61 -25.58
CA GLU A 159 39.78 -4.91 -24.33
C GLU A 159 39.81 -3.74 -23.32
N ASP A 160 38.89 -2.77 -23.46
CA ASP A 160 38.74 -1.60 -22.58
C ASP A 160 37.80 -1.89 -21.39
N TRP A 161 37.21 -3.10 -21.36
CA TRP A 161 36.39 -3.56 -20.24
C TRP A 161 37.27 -4.00 -19.07
N SER A 162 37.20 -3.26 -17.96
CA SER A 162 37.97 -3.56 -16.75
C SER A 162 37.35 -4.66 -15.86
N GLY A 163 36.18 -5.18 -16.20
CA GLY A 163 35.50 -6.25 -15.46
C GLY A 163 35.76 -7.65 -16.02
N GLY A 164 35.36 -8.70 -15.32
CA GLY A 164 35.30 -10.05 -15.90
C GLY A 164 34.17 -10.15 -16.94
N TYR A 165 34.31 -11.02 -17.95
CA TYR A 165 33.25 -11.28 -18.93
C TYR A 165 31.95 -11.78 -18.28
N ASP A 166 32.06 -12.61 -17.25
CA ASP A 166 30.91 -13.10 -16.49
C ASP A 166 30.14 -11.97 -15.78
N ASN A 167 30.87 -10.95 -15.31
CA ASN A 167 30.28 -9.77 -14.66
C ASN A 167 29.51 -8.90 -15.66
N ALA A 168 29.96 -8.82 -16.92
CA ALA A 168 29.23 -8.11 -17.97
C ALA A 168 27.87 -8.77 -18.25
N VAL A 169 27.84 -10.10 -18.37
CA VAL A 169 26.59 -10.85 -18.56
C VAL A 169 25.65 -10.70 -17.37
N GLU A 170 26.17 -10.76 -16.15
CA GLU A 170 25.38 -10.60 -14.92
C GLU A 170 24.73 -9.21 -14.83
N VAL A 171 25.50 -8.14 -15.05
CA VAL A 171 24.99 -6.76 -15.02
C VAL A 171 23.92 -6.53 -16.08
N LEU A 172 24.11 -7.10 -17.28
CA LEU A 172 23.18 -6.99 -18.39
C LEU A 172 21.90 -7.82 -18.20
N SER A 173 21.95 -8.89 -17.41
CA SER A 173 20.79 -9.75 -17.14
C SER A 173 19.74 -9.10 -16.23
N VAL A 174 20.18 -8.26 -15.27
CA VAL A 174 19.30 -7.57 -14.31
C VAL A 174 18.19 -6.75 -15.00
N PRO A 175 18.50 -5.80 -15.90
CA PRO A 175 17.46 -5.01 -16.56
C PRO A 175 16.55 -5.85 -17.47
N VAL A 176 17.05 -6.94 -18.06
CA VAL A 176 16.24 -7.85 -18.89
C VAL A 176 15.21 -8.60 -18.04
N PHE A 177 15.62 -9.15 -16.89
CA PHE A 177 14.68 -9.82 -15.99
C PHE A 177 13.64 -8.86 -15.40
N MET A 178 14.04 -7.63 -15.05
CA MET A 178 13.07 -6.60 -14.61
C MET A 178 12.01 -6.28 -15.69
N LEU A 179 12.41 -6.26 -16.97
CA LEU A 179 11.48 -6.08 -18.09
C LEU A 179 10.56 -7.29 -18.27
N GLU A 180 11.08 -8.51 -18.14
CA GLU A 180 10.29 -9.75 -18.20
C GLU A 180 9.21 -9.77 -17.11
N ASP A 181 9.58 -9.48 -15.87
CA ASP A 181 8.66 -9.41 -14.73
C ASP A 181 7.58 -8.33 -14.94
N ALA A 182 7.96 -7.17 -15.47
CA ALA A 182 7.01 -6.10 -15.79
C ALA A 182 6.01 -6.52 -16.88
N VAL A 183 6.46 -7.22 -17.92
CA VAL A 183 5.58 -7.74 -18.99
C VAL A 183 4.65 -8.82 -18.45
N ALA A 184 5.15 -9.73 -17.61
CA ALA A 184 4.33 -10.74 -16.96
C ALA A 184 3.22 -10.10 -16.12
N SER A 185 3.57 -9.10 -15.30
CA SER A 185 2.60 -8.33 -14.49
C SER A 185 1.53 -7.64 -15.36
N MET A 186 1.93 -7.00 -16.48
CA MET A 186 0.97 -6.39 -17.41
C MET A 186 0.00 -7.40 -18.04
N ASN A 187 0.47 -8.62 -18.34
CA ASN A 187 -0.39 -9.68 -18.84
C ASN A 187 -1.42 -10.12 -17.79
N THR A 188 -1.00 -10.29 -16.54
CA THR A 188 -1.93 -10.59 -15.43
C THR A 188 -2.98 -9.49 -15.26
N VAL A 189 -2.58 -8.22 -15.28
CA VAL A 189 -3.51 -7.07 -15.19
C VAL A 189 -4.50 -7.07 -16.36
N LYS A 190 -4.05 -7.41 -17.57
CA LYS A 190 -4.93 -7.50 -18.75
C LYS A 190 -6.00 -8.58 -18.59
N GLU A 191 -5.66 -9.76 -18.08
CA GLU A 191 -6.64 -10.82 -17.86
C GLU A 191 -7.65 -10.43 -16.76
N ILE A 192 -7.19 -9.88 -15.63
CA ILE A 192 -8.07 -9.35 -14.57
C ILE A 192 -9.03 -8.29 -15.13
N GLY A 193 -8.51 -7.40 -16.00
CA GLY A 193 -9.32 -6.36 -16.64
C GLY A 193 -10.41 -6.91 -17.58
N LYS A 194 -10.14 -8.04 -18.27
CA LYS A 194 -11.16 -8.72 -19.09
C LYS A 194 -12.23 -9.34 -18.22
N ASP A 195 -11.85 -10.09 -17.19
CA ASP A 195 -12.79 -10.74 -16.27
C ASP A 195 -13.72 -9.70 -15.63
N TRP A 196 -13.15 -8.58 -15.18
CA TRP A 196 -13.93 -7.47 -14.63
C TRP A 196 -14.89 -6.86 -15.65
N LYS A 197 -14.44 -6.66 -16.90
CA LYS A 197 -15.30 -6.13 -17.96
C LYS A 197 -16.46 -7.08 -18.27
N GLU A 198 -16.20 -8.38 -18.36
CA GLU A 198 -17.23 -9.39 -18.58
C GLU A 198 -18.24 -9.46 -17.42
N GLU A 199 -17.77 -9.32 -16.18
CA GLU A 199 -18.63 -9.28 -15.00
C GLU A 199 -19.52 -8.01 -14.99
N GLN A 200 -18.97 -6.85 -15.34
CA GLN A 200 -19.74 -5.61 -15.49
C GLN A 200 -20.79 -5.73 -16.60
N GLU A 201 -20.43 -6.30 -17.75
CA GLU A 201 -21.37 -6.55 -18.85
C GLU A 201 -22.50 -7.50 -18.44
N LYS A 202 -22.20 -8.59 -17.70
CA LYS A 202 -23.22 -9.49 -17.15
C LYS A 202 -24.14 -8.79 -16.16
N ASN A 203 -23.59 -7.97 -15.26
CA ASN A 203 -24.35 -7.23 -14.26
C ASN A 203 -25.27 -6.18 -14.89
N LEU A 204 -24.88 -5.56 -16.01
CA LEU A 204 -25.72 -4.62 -16.77
C LEU A 204 -26.91 -5.30 -17.47
N ILE A 205 -26.80 -6.59 -17.82
CA ILE A 205 -27.89 -7.35 -18.47
C ILE A 205 -28.91 -7.87 -17.44
N LEU A 206 -28.51 -8.00 -16.17
CA LEU A 206 -29.35 -8.49 -15.07
C LEU A 206 -30.09 -7.35 -14.32
N GLN A 207 -29.93 -6.09 -14.73
CA GLN A 207 -30.68 -4.92 -14.25
C GLN A 207 -31.78 -4.52 -15.23
#